data_AF-A0A2U1KCZ5-F1
#
_entry.id   AF-A0A2U1KCZ5-F1
#
_cell.length_a   1.000
_cell.length_b   1.000
_cell.length_c   1.000
_cell.angle_alpha   90.00
_cell.angle_beta   90.00
_cell.angle_gamma   90.00
#
_symmetry.space_group_name_H-M   'P 1'
#
loop_
_entity.id
_entity.type
_entity.pdbx_description
1 polymer ?
#
loop_
_entity_poly.entity_id
_entity_poly.type
_entity_poly.pdbx_seq_one_letter_code
_entity_poly.pdbx_strand_id
1 'polypeptide(L)' 'MDHLPVVMKDLITKLLIKEPAKRIGSIKGAPSIKHHPFFHGVDWALLRGASPPYVPQPVSFKDFVAQNEHCDDHVDYY' A
#
# COMPACT_ATOMS: atom_id res chain seq x y z
N MET A 1 -17.85 -8.89 13.00
CA MET A 1 -17.69 -8.69 11.54
C MET A 1 -17.05 -7.35 11.36
N ASP A 2 -15.78 -7.31 10.97
CA ASP A 2 -15.04 -6.08 10.72
C ASP A 2 -15.76 -5.21 9.68
N HIS A 3 -16.21 -4.03 10.10
CA HIS A 3 -16.91 -3.09 9.24
C HIS A 3 -15.86 -2.33 8.42
N LEU A 4 -15.54 -2.82 7.22
CA LEU A 4 -14.77 -2.02 6.27
C LEU A 4 -15.56 -0.74 5.95
N PRO A 5 -14.95 0.46 6.07
CA PRO A 5 -15.62 1.70 5.72
C PRO A 5 -16.15 1.64 4.29
N VAL A 6 -17.39 2.09 4.06
CA VAL A 6 -18.04 2.08 2.74
C VAL A 6 -17.16 2.73 1.67
N VAL A 7 -16.49 3.83 2.03
CA VAL A 7 -15.56 4.56 1.17
C VAL A 7 -14.31 3.75 0.79
N MET A 8 -13.84 2.87 1.67
CA MET A 8 -12.72 1.97 1.37
C MET A 8 -13.15 0.89 0.39
N LYS A 9 -14.31 0.26 0.63
CA LYS A 9 -14.86 -0.77 -0.26
C LYS A 9 -15.11 -0.21 -1.67
N ASP A 10 -15.61 1.02 -1.77
CA ASP A 10 -15.83 1.71 -3.03
C ASP A 10 -14.51 1.94 -3.79
N LEU A 11 -13.46 2.42 -3.11
CA LEU A 11 -12.13 2.59 -3.70
C LEU A 11 -11.60 1.27 -4.26
N ILE A 12 -11.61 0.22 -3.43
CA ILE A 12 -11.09 -1.11 -3.80
C ILE A 12 -11.86 -1.67 -5.01
N THR A 13 -13.18 -1.56 -5.00
CA THR A 13 -14.03 -2.06 -6.09
C THR A 13 -13.71 -1.34 -7.41
N LYS A 14 -13.49 -0.02 -7.39
CA LYS A 14 -13.14 0.78 -8.56
C LYS A 14 -11.73 0.54 -9.08
N LEU A 15 -10.77 0.21 -8.21
CA LEU A 15 -9.41 -0.15 -8.59
C LEU A 15 -9.35 -1.55 -9.22
N LEU A 16 -10.15 -2.48 -8.71
CA LEU A 16 -10.13 -3.89 -9.10
C LEU A 16 -11.16 -4.25 -10.17
N ILE A 17 -11.64 -3.28 -10.96
CA ILE A 17 -12.49 -3.57 -12.11
C ILE A 17 -11.71 -4.45 -13.11
N LYS A 18 -12.29 -5.60 -13.45
CA LYS A 18 -11.68 -6.61 -14.33
C LYS A 18 -11.21 -5.99 -15.65
N GLU A 19 -12.08 -5.19 -16.27
CA GLU A 19 -11.79 -4.47 -17.50
C GLU A 19 -10.89 -3.25 -17.23
N PRO A 20 -9.63 -3.23 -17.73
CA PRO A 20 -8.66 -2.18 -17.39
C PRO A 20 -9.13 -0.78 -17.78
N ALA A 21 -9.80 -0.62 -18.93
CA ALA A 21 -10.30 0.67 -19.40
C ALA A 21 -11.33 1.32 -18.47
N LYS A 22 -12.00 0.51 -17.63
CA LYS A 22 -13.03 0.97 -16.68
C LYS A 22 -12.50 1.25 -15.28
N ARG A 23 -11.25 0.88 -14.96
CA ARG A 23 -10.67 1.13 -13.63
C ARG A 23 -10.56 2.62 -13.35
N ILE A 24 -10.69 2.99 -12.08
CA ILE A 24 -10.40 4.37 -11.66
C ILE A 24 -8.95 4.71 -11.99
N GLY A 25 -8.77 5.85 -12.65
CA GLY A 25 -7.45 6.33 -13.09
C GLY A 25 -7.05 5.92 -14.51
N SER A 26 -7.81 5.07 -15.20
CA SER A 26 -7.47 4.69 -16.58
C SER A 26 -7.64 5.83 -17.60
N ILE A 27 -8.59 6.74 -17.38
CA ILE A 27 -8.86 7.86 -18.30
C ILE A 27 -8.15 9.14 -17.85
N LYS A 28 -8.31 9.53 -16.59
CA LYS A 28 -7.81 10.80 -16.04
C LYS A 28 -6.52 10.64 -15.20
N GLY A 29 -5.95 9.44 -15.14
CA GLY A 29 -4.73 9.15 -14.40
C GLY A 29 -4.89 9.19 -12.87
N ALA A 30 -3.75 9.35 -12.19
CA ALA A 30 -3.66 9.44 -10.74
C ALA A 30 -4.59 10.48 -10.06
N PRO A 31 -4.91 11.64 -10.65
CA PRO A 31 -5.88 12.58 -10.06
C PRO A 31 -7.21 11.95 -9.66
N SER A 32 -7.76 11.00 -10.43
CA SER A 32 -9.02 10.34 -10.06
C SER A 32 -8.91 9.56 -8.75
N ILE A 33 -7.74 8.99 -8.47
CA ILE A 33 -7.48 8.22 -7.25
C ILE A 33 -7.28 9.20 -6.08
N LYS A 34 -6.48 10.25 -6.27
CA LYS A 34 -6.18 11.26 -5.23
C LYS A 34 -7.42 12.00 -4.72
N HIS A 35 -8.42 12.24 -5.58
CA HIS A 35 -9.67 12.91 -5.22
C HIS A 35 -10.74 11.97 -4.64
N HIS A 36 -10.46 10.67 -4.53
CA HIS A 36 -11.43 9.74 -3.95
C HIS A 36 -11.70 10.08 -2.48
N PRO A 37 -12.95 9.99 -1.97
CA PRO A 37 -13.28 10.31 -0.57
C PRO A 37 -12.46 9.56 0.48
N PHE A 38 -11.94 8.38 0.13
CA PHE A 38 -11.01 7.62 0.97
C PHE A 38 -9.74 8.41 1.34
N PHE A 39 -9.26 9.28 0.44
CA PHE A 39 -8.07 10.11 0.65
C PHE A 39 -8.43 11.56 1.05
N HIS A 40 -9.65 11.80 1.54
CA HIS A 40 -10.02 13.12 2.04
C HIS A 40 -9.11 13.53 3.21
N GLY A 41 -8.55 14.74 3.15
CA GLY A 41 -7.63 15.26 4.15
C GLY A 41 -6.15 14.93 3.89
N VAL A 42 -5.84 14.16 2.83
CA VAL A 42 -4.45 13.92 2.42
C VAL A 42 -3.92 15.13 1.65
N ASP A 43 -2.92 15.79 2.20
CA ASP A 43 -2.10 16.76 1.47
C ASP A 43 -1.01 16.03 0.67
N TRP A 44 -1.28 15.82 -0.62
CA TRP A 44 -0.35 15.15 -1.53
C TRP A 44 0.91 15.94 -1.84
N ALA A 45 0.92 17.26 -1.65
CA ALA A 45 2.10 18.10 -1.85
C ALA A 45 3.05 18.02 -0.65
N LEU A 46 2.50 17.87 0.56
CA LEU A 46 3.26 17.83 1.82
C LEU A 46 3.46 16.43 2.40
N LEU A 47 3.04 15.37 1.69
CA LEU A 47 3.06 13.99 2.19
C LEU A 47 4.42 13.55 2.77
N ARG A 48 5.54 13.99 2.18
CA ARG A 48 6.90 13.65 2.66
C ARG A 48 7.30 14.32 3.97
N GLY A 49 6.65 15.42 4.32
CA GLY A 49 6.88 16.15 5.57
C GLY A 49 5.91 15.76 6.69
N ALA A 50 4.89 14.95 6.40
CA ALA A 50 3.95 14.47 7.40
C ALA A 50 4.65 13.48 8.36
N SER A 51 4.29 13.55 9.64
CA SER A 51 4.73 12.53 10.60
C SER A 51 4.16 11.18 10.18
N PRO A 52 4.99 10.13 10.01
CA PRO A 52 4.48 8.82 9.66
C PRO A 52 3.63 8.27 10.82
N PRO A 53 2.59 7.48 10.53
CA PRO A 53 1.76 6.87 11.57
C PRO A 53 2.51 5.81 12.39
N TYR A 54 3.64 5.31 11.87
CA TYR A 54 4.49 4.34 12.52
C TYR A 54 5.95 4.61 12.15
N VAL A 55 6.83 4.66 13.17
CA VAL A 55 8.28 4.72 13.00
C VAL A 55 8.84 3.39 13.52
N PRO A 56 9.44 2.55 12.65
CA PRO A 56 10.03 1.29 13.10
C PRO A 56 11.22 1.53 14.03
N GLN A 57 11.45 0.57 14.93
CA GLN A 57 12.63 0.61 15.80
C GLN A 57 13.91 0.51 14.96
N PRO A 58 14.98 1.26 15.33
CA PRO A 58 16.27 1.10 14.69
C PRO A 58 16.75 -0.35 14.83
N VAL A 59 17.13 -0.93 13.71
CA VAL A 59 17.63 -2.30 13.61
C VAL A 59 19.14 -2.22 13.41
N SER A 60 19.91 -2.93 14.23
CA SER A 60 21.35 -2.98 14.03
C SER A 60 21.68 -3.85 12.83
N PHE A 61 22.80 -3.58 12.16
CA PHE A 61 23.26 -4.43 11.05
C PHE A 61 23.40 -5.91 11.48
N LYS A 62 23.77 -6.16 12.75
CA LYS A 62 23.86 -7.52 13.30
C LYS A 62 22.48 -8.20 13.40
N ASP A 63 21.44 -7.45 13.78
CA ASP A 63 20.08 -7.98 13.90
C ASP A 63 19.47 -8.29 12.52
N PHE A 64 19.74 -7.44 11.53
CA PHE A 64 19.32 -7.67 10.13
C PHE A 64 19.93 -8.93 9.52
N VAL A 65 21.23 -9.19 9.77
CA VAL A 65 21.90 -10.38 9.25
C VAL A 65 21.38 -11.63 9.94
N ALA A 66 21.22 -11.62 11.27
CA ALA A 66 20.70 -12.75 12.03
C ALA A 66 19.26 -13.14 11.64
N GLN A 67 18.42 -12.19 11.21
CA GLN A 67 17.07 -12.47 10.71
C GLN A 67 17.05 -13.06 9.29
N ASN A 68 18.07 -12.76 8.48
CA ASN A 68 18.21 -13.30 7.12
C ASN A 68 18.97 -14.62 7.06
N GLU A 69 19.58 -15.09 8.15
CA GLU A 69 20.23 -16.41 8.22
C GLU A 69 19.22 -17.57 8.39
N HIS A 70 17.91 -17.30 8.37
CA HIS A 70 16.89 -18.36 8.20
C HIS A 70 16.64 -18.70 6.72
N CYS A 71 17.66 -18.59 5.87
CA CYS A 71 17.61 -19.19 4.55
C CYS A 71 17.56 -20.71 4.72
N ASP A 72 16.38 -21.28 4.50
CA ASP A 72 16.21 -22.69 4.15
C ASP A 72 16.98 -22.96 2.86
N ASP A 73 18.24 -23.36 3.01
CA ASP A 73 19.18 -23.67 1.92
C ASP A 73 18.96 -25.11 1.41
N HIS A 74 17.71 -25.55 1.32
CA HIS A 74 17.36 -26.84 0.74
C HIS A 74 16.51 -26.67 -0.51
N VAL A 75 17.16 -26.23 -1.58
CA VAL A 75 16.60 -26.39 -2.92
C VAL A 75 16.79 -27.85 -3.33
N ASP A 76 15.78 -28.68 -3.07
CA ASP A 76 15.66 -29.99 -3.72
C ASP A 76 15.45 -29.76 -5.22
N TYR A 77 16.53 -29.92 -5.99
CA TYR A 77 16.45 -30.03 -7.44
C TYR A 77 15.89 -31.42 -7.80
N TYR A 78 14.66 -31.44 -8.31
CA TYR A 78 14.13 -32.50 -9.17
C TYR A 78 13.88 -31.96 -10.58
#